data_AF-C0C4C5-F1
#
_entry.id   AF-C0C4C5-F1
#
_cell.length_a   1.000
_cell.length_b   1.000
_cell.length_c   1.000
_cell.angle_alpha   90.00
_cell.angle_beta   90.00
_cell.angle_gamma   90.00
#
_symmetry.space_group_name_H-M   'P 1'
#
loop_
_entity.id
_entity.type
_entity.pdbx_description
1 polymer ?
#
loop_
_entity_poly.entity_id
_entity_poly.type
_entity_poly.pdbx_seq_one_letter_code
_entity_poly.pdbx_strand_id
1 'polypeptide(L)' 'MVPVNKEDLRRLVTQTTVETYEELTPQLIGLIDGTKHNEKLTEAQKQDEISLHMMGYVKSCTNEIIIEVLSEILGLTE' A
#
# COMPACT_ATOMS: atom_id res chain seq x y z
N MET A 1 -7.45 -3.14 -20.06
CA MET A 1 -7.00 -2.07 -20.98
C MET A 1 -5.50 -1.91 -20.81
N VAL A 2 -4.72 -1.78 -21.88
CA VAL A 2 -3.27 -1.53 -21.79
C VAL A 2 -3.05 -0.02 -21.91
N PRO A 3 -2.39 0.66 -20.96
CA PRO A 3 -2.16 2.10 -21.03
C PRO A 3 -1.18 2.44 -22.17
N VAL A 4 -1.48 3.52 -22.91
CA VAL A 4 -0.71 3.94 -24.10
C VAL A 4 0.04 5.27 -23.90
N ASN A 5 -0.19 5.94 -22.78
CA ASN A 5 0.50 7.17 -22.34
C ASN A 5 0.59 7.19 -20.81
N LYS A 6 1.38 8.12 -20.27
CA LYS A 6 1.65 8.18 -18.82
C LYS A 6 0.41 8.54 -18.00
N GLU A 7 -0.51 9.31 -18.57
CA GLU A 7 -1.77 9.69 -17.90
C GLU A 7 -2.73 8.51 -17.77
N ASP A 8 -2.88 7.70 -18.81
CA ASP A 8 -3.65 6.45 -18.77
C ASP A 8 -3.05 5.45 -17.77
N LEU A 9 -1.72 5.36 -17.71
CA LEU A 9 -1.03 4.55 -16.72
C LEU A 9 -1.25 5.09 -15.29
N ARG A 10 -1.14 6.41 -15.09
CA ARG A 10 -1.39 7.08 -13.80
C ARG A 10 -2.81 6.79 -13.32
N ARG A 11 -3.81 6.92 -14.19
CA ARG A 11 -5.21 6.60 -13.87
C ARG A 11 -5.40 5.13 -13.52
N LEU A 12 -4.83 4.22 -14.32
CA LEU A 12 -4.92 2.77 -14.08
C LEU A 12 -4.29 2.39 -12.73
N VAL A 13 -3.04 2.81 -12.49
CA VAL A 13 -2.34 2.54 -11.23
C VAL A 13 -3.13 3.13 -10.07
N THR A 14 -3.58 4.39 -10.17
CA THR A 14 -4.36 5.02 -9.09
C THR A 14 -5.62 4.21 -8.76
N GLN A 15 -6.38 3.79 -9.77
CA GLN A 15 -7.58 2.99 -9.57
C GLN A 15 -7.27 1.63 -8.94
N THR A 16 -6.29 0.90 -9.48
CA THR A 16 -5.87 -0.40 -8.94
C THR A 16 -5.35 -0.27 -7.50
N THR A 17 -4.65 0.82 -7.18
CA THR A 17 -4.21 1.07 -5.82
C THR A 17 -5.38 1.33 -4.87
N VAL A 18 -6.41 2.08 -5.29
CA VAL A 18 -7.62 2.27 -4.47
C VAL A 18 -8.29 0.94 -4.16
N GLU A 19 -8.49 0.09 -5.17
CA GLU A 19 -9.05 -1.25 -5.00
C GLU A 19 -8.19 -2.10 -4.03
N THR A 20 -6.86 -2.04 -4.20
CA THR A 20 -5.90 -2.71 -3.31
C THR A 20 -6.00 -2.20 -1.87
N TYR A 21 -6.21 -0.90 -1.65
CA TYR A 21 -6.39 -0.35 -0.29
C TYR A 21 -7.68 -0.82 0.36
N GLU A 22 -8.77 -0.88 -0.40
CA GLU A 22 -10.04 -1.39 0.11
C GLU A 22 -9.91 -2.86 0.56
N GLU A 23 -9.06 -3.65 -0.11
CA GLU A 23 -8.74 -5.03 0.28
C GLU A 23 -7.74 -5.14 1.45
N LEU A 24 -6.74 -4.26 1.53
CA LEU A 24 -5.70 -4.30 2.55
C LEU A 24 -6.13 -3.66 3.88
N THR A 25 -7.05 -2.69 3.85
CA THR A 25 -7.50 -1.97 5.06
C THR A 25 -8.11 -2.90 6.12
N PRO A 26 -9.02 -3.84 5.79
CA PRO A 26 -9.55 -4.79 6.78
C PRO A 26 -8.47 -5.68 7.39
N GLN A 27 -7.46 -6.05 6.61
CA GLN A 27 -6.33 -6.86 7.08
C GLN A 27 -5.46 -6.07 8.07
N LEU A 28 -5.17 -4.80 7.78
CA LEU A 28 -4.46 -3.91 8.70
C LEU A 28 -5.22 -3.75 10.02
N ILE A 29 -6.55 -3.56 9.97
CA ILE A 29 -7.39 -3.45 11.17
C ILE A 29 -7.29 -4.74 11.99
N GLY A 30 -7.37 -5.91 11.36
CA GLY A 30 -7.23 -7.19 12.04
C GLY A 30 -5.85 -7.38 12.70
N LEU A 31 -4.78 -6.98 12.03
CA LEU A 31 -3.42 -7.02 12.60
C LEU A 31 -3.30 -6.10 13.82
N ILE A 32 -3.77 -4.86 13.71
CA ILE A 32 -3.74 -3.89 14.81
C ILE A 32 -4.56 -4.41 16.00
N ASP A 33 -5.75 -4.95 15.75
CA ASP A 33 -6.61 -5.48 16.81
C ASP A 33 -5.99 -6.70 17.50
N GLY A 34 -5.40 -7.61 16.71
CA GLY A 34 -4.65 -8.75 17.22
C GLY A 34 -3.46 -8.35 18.09
N THR A 35 -2.67 -7.35 17.65
CA THR A 35 -1.54 -6.83 18.44
C THR A 35 -2.00 -6.16 19.73
N LYS A 36 -3.10 -5.39 19.72
CA LYS A 36 -3.64 -4.76 20.93
C LYS A 36 -4.02 -5.77 22.01
N HIS A 37 -4.64 -6.88 21.60
CA HIS A 37 -5.09 -7.95 22.50
C HIS A 37 -4.00 -8.99 22.80
N ASN A 38 -2.77 -8.82 22.30
CA ASN A 38 -1.69 -9.75 22.54
C ASN A 38 -1.11 -9.58 23.96
N GLU A 39 -1.49 -10.47 24.87
CA GLU A 39 -1.04 -10.47 26.27
C GLU A 39 0.46 -10.78 26.44
N LYS A 40 1.13 -11.28 25.40
CA LYS A 40 2.57 -11.60 25.43
C LYS A 40 3.45 -10.36 25.23
N LEU A 41 2.88 -9.24 24.84
CA LEU A 41 3.59 -8.01 24.53
C LEU A 41 3.36 -6.96 25.61
N THR A 42 4.42 -6.23 25.95
CA THR A 42 4.28 -4.99 26.72
C THR A 42 3.60 -3.91 25.87
N GLU A 43 3.00 -2.91 26.51
CA GLU A 43 2.35 -1.82 25.78
C GLU A 43 3.30 -1.09 24.83
N ALA A 44 4.58 -0.92 25.19
CA ALA A 44 5.58 -0.35 24.29
C ALA A 44 5.78 -1.21 23.03
N GLN A 45 5.92 -2.53 23.20
CA GLN A 45 6.07 -3.45 22.06
C GLN A 45 4.83 -3.49 21.16
N LYS A 46 3.62 -3.36 21.75
CA LYS A 46 2.38 -3.24 20.95
C LYS A 46 2.40 -1.98 20.09
N GLN A 47 2.87 -0.85 20.62
CA GLN A 47 2.98 0.39 19.83
C GLN A 47 4.00 0.26 18.70
N ASP A 48 5.13 -0.39 18.96
CA ASP A 48 6.15 -0.64 17.94
C ASP A 48 5.63 -1.55 16.82
N GLU A 49 4.95 -2.66 17.16
CA GLU A 49 4.35 -3.57 16.17
C GLU A 49 3.23 -2.91 15.36
N ILE A 50 2.33 -2.15 16.01
CA ILE A 50 1.29 -1.38 15.31
C ILE A 50 1.93 -0.38 14.34
N SER A 51 3.00 0.28 14.74
CA SER A 51 3.74 1.21 13.88
C SER A 51 4.36 0.50 12.68
N LEU A 52 4.90 -0.71 12.86
CA LEU A 52 5.40 -1.54 11.77
C LEU A 52 4.30 -1.94 10.78
N HIS A 53 3.13 -2.35 11.28
CA HIS A 53 1.98 -2.69 10.43
C HIS A 53 1.51 -1.47 9.62
N MET A 54 1.41 -0.30 10.24
CA MET A 54 1.06 0.94 9.54
C MET A 54 2.11 1.34 8.51
N MET A 55 3.41 1.22 8.82
CA MET A 55 4.48 1.50 7.85
C MET A 55 4.45 0.54 6.66
N GLY A 56 4.18 -0.75 6.90
CA GLY A 56 4.01 -1.74 5.83
C GLY A 56 2.86 -1.40 4.89
N TYR A 57 1.72 -1.00 5.46
CA TYR A 57 0.58 -0.50 4.70
C TYR A 57 0.95 0.72 3.87
N VAL A 58 1.53 1.76 4.48
CA VAL A 58 1.96 2.99 3.79
C VAL A 58 3.02 2.72 2.70
N LYS A 59 3.94 1.78 2.88
CA LYS A 59 4.92 1.44 1.85
C LYS A 59 4.29 0.82 0.61
N SER A 60 3.21 0.03 0.78
CA SER A 60 2.44 -0.50 -0.34
C SER A 60 1.75 0.59 -1.16
N CYS A 61 1.66 1.82 -0.63
CA CYS A 61 0.88 2.92 -1.17
C CYS A 61 1.57 3.81 -2.23
N THR A 62 2.85 3.58 -2.58
CA THR A 62 3.60 4.62 -3.30
C THR A 62 3.36 4.57 -4.81
N ASN A 63 2.24 5.16 -5.24
CA ASN A 63 1.79 5.22 -6.63
C ASN A 63 2.82 5.83 -7.57
N GLU A 64 3.48 6.92 -7.19
CA GLU A 64 4.43 7.60 -8.07
C GLU A 64 5.64 6.72 -8.42
N ILE A 65 6.17 5.93 -7.47
CA ILE A 65 7.27 5.01 -7.73
C ILE A 65 6.82 3.87 -8.67
N ILE A 66 5.62 3.34 -8.45
CA ILE A 66 5.05 2.30 -9.32
C ILE A 66 4.82 2.84 -10.73
N ILE A 67 4.28 4.07 -10.84
CA ILE A 67 4.05 4.72 -12.13
C ILE A 67 5.37 4.98 -12.85
N GLU A 68 6.41 5.45 -12.17
CA GLU A 68 7.74 5.67 -12.77
C GLU A 68 8.34 4.37 -13.31
N VAL A 69 8.37 3.31 -12.49
CA VAL A 69 8.90 2.00 -12.89
C VAL A 69 8.10 1.40 -14.05
N LEU A 70 6.76 1.47 -13.99
CA LEU A 70 5.91 0.94 -15.06
C LEU A 70 6.00 1.78 -16.34
N SER A 71 6.16 3.10 -16.23
CA SER A 71 6.35 3.98 -17.39
C SER A 71 7.66 3.63 -18.11
N GLU A 72 8.74 3.38 -17.36
CA GLU A 72 10.03 2.98 -17.92
C GLU A 72 9.95 1.61 -18.62
N ILE A 73 9.34 0.61 -17.99
CA ILE A 73 9.15 -0.74 -18.58
C ILE A 73 8.31 -0.68 -19.86
N LEU A 74 7.26 0.15 -19.87
CA LEU A 74 6.34 0.27 -21.00
C LEU A 74 6.81 1.25 -22.08
N GLY A 75 7.95 1.93 -21.88
CA GLY A 75 8.49 2.92 -22.81
C GLY A 75 7.61 4.17 -22.95
N LEU A 76 6.83 4.52 -21.92
CA LEU A 76 5.93 5.66 -21.92
C LEU A 76 6.69 6.93 -21.55
N THR A 77 6.94 7.79 -22.53
CA THR A 77 7.47 9.15 -22.33
C THR A 77 6.36 10.16 -22.48
N GLU A 78 6.16 10.99 -21.45
CA GLU A 78 5.06 12.00 -21.26
C GLU A 78 3.73 11.67 -21.96
#